data_AF-A0A1U7VZN8-F1
#
_entry.id   AF-A0A1U7VZN8-F1
#
_cell.length_a   1.000
_cell.length_b   1.000
_cell.length_c   1.000
_cell.angle_alpha   90.00
_cell.angle_beta   90.00
_cell.angle_gamma   90.00
#
_symmetry.space_group_name_H-M   'P 1'
#
loop_
_entity.id
_entity.type
_entity.pdbx_description
1 polymer ?
#
loop_
_entity_poly.entity_id
_entity_poly.type
_entity_poly.pdbx_seq_one_letter_code
_entity_poly.pdbx_strand_id
1 'polypeptide(L)'
;MRLRLLMSYLQNGIEKPWQRISSITAVFVAEASFVLLDPSHDHYSAISAYLMRSPSANMKGIPLFQNFFWSSSTNFIAERLWILRLLYSGLNANDDTQIYIRNAIFETLLSFYVSPISSHESKELIVQIVKKSVGIPKMARYLVEQCGLISWSSCVVSSLSWSPCRSDSFVELTVILEALNEVILSRHTIEWMQKYALEQLVELSCNLYKMLVERVEIFKGKTQLVKLILQIVTSAFKISQKRKVYQPHFTISIESLLQLCEVVDECCDGRQSPVAQIGLEAVLMSTPPVNILQMDKEKVSKFVRWATLIALQPKIENIHGLENFACIVRLQAEEETDDSLISMLVRWLAASVIVGKLSPRFSNSDLCHSFDRSKLNNLLSLMEWNEQRCEETNRAFACEGTLASSIFFLQQLQCTNYIVLPSVVSALCLLLLSSLSSAVFAV
;
A
#
# COMPACT_ATOMS: atom_id res chain seq x y z
N MET A 1 29.96 -24.87 36.83
CA MET A 1 28.79 -25.76 37.04
C MET A 1 27.61 -25.41 36.14
N ARG A 2 27.20 -24.14 36.02
CA ARG A 2 26.02 -23.74 35.22
C ARG A 2 26.16 -23.96 33.70
N LEU A 3 27.34 -23.73 33.11
CA LEU A 3 27.57 -24.04 31.69
C LEU A 3 27.43 -25.52 31.36
N ARG A 4 27.88 -26.41 32.26
CA ARG A 4 27.67 -27.86 32.10
C ARG A 4 26.18 -28.21 32.07
N LEU A 5 25.40 -27.52 32.90
CA LEU A 5 23.95 -27.71 32.96
C LEU A 5 23.25 -27.20 31.68
N LEU A 6 23.69 -26.06 31.13
CA LEU A 6 23.22 -25.57 29.82
C LEU A 6 23.56 -26.55 28.68
N MET A 7 24.77 -27.11 28.68
CA MET A 7 25.18 -28.12 27.70
C MET A 7 24.36 -29.41 27.82
N SER A 8 24.13 -29.90 29.04
CA SER A 8 23.27 -31.06 29.27
C SER A 8 21.82 -30.80 28.86
N TYR A 9 21.29 -29.60 29.14
CA TYR A 9 19.96 -29.18 28.67
C TYR A 9 19.85 -29.27 27.14
N LEU A 10 20.85 -28.76 26.41
CA LEU A 10 20.87 -28.82 24.95
C LEU A 10 21.01 -30.26 24.44
N GLN A 11 21.96 -31.02 24.99
CA GLN A 11 22.21 -32.42 24.61
C GLN A 11 20.95 -33.29 24.79
N ASN A 12 20.26 -33.12 25.92
CA ASN A 12 19.04 -33.87 26.22
C ASN A 12 17.86 -33.50 25.31
N GLY A 13 17.91 -32.37 24.60
CA GLY A 13 16.90 -31.97 23.62
C GLY A 13 17.12 -32.54 22.21
N ILE A 14 18.27 -33.18 21.95
CA ILE A 14 18.59 -33.81 20.67
C ILE A 14 18.02 -35.24 20.68
N GLU A 15 16.95 -35.47 19.93
CA GLU A 15 16.25 -36.75 19.89
C GLU A 15 16.84 -37.71 18.84
N LYS A 16 17.48 -37.17 17.79
CA LYS A 16 18.01 -37.96 16.67
C LYS A 16 19.43 -37.52 16.30
N PRO A 17 20.29 -38.45 15.83
CA PRO A 17 21.60 -38.08 15.31
C PRO A 17 21.43 -37.10 14.14
N TRP A 18 22.29 -36.08 14.10
CA TRP A 18 22.27 -35.01 13.08
C TRP A 18 20.98 -34.16 13.07
N GLN A 19 20.21 -34.15 14.15
CA GLN A 19 19.09 -33.23 14.28
C GLN A 19 19.58 -31.79 14.24
N ARG A 20 19.04 -31.02 13.29
CA ARG A 20 19.29 -29.58 13.21
C ARG A 20 18.77 -28.89 14.47
N ILE A 21 19.64 -28.09 15.11
CA ILE A 21 19.26 -27.18 16.19
C ILE A 21 18.63 -25.94 15.54
N SER A 22 17.45 -25.54 15.99
CA SER A 22 16.79 -24.33 15.49
C SER A 22 17.59 -23.08 15.84
N SER A 23 17.52 -22.06 14.98
CA SER A 23 18.29 -20.83 15.18
C SER A 23 17.95 -20.17 16.53
N ILE A 24 16.67 -20.15 16.90
CA ILE A 24 16.21 -19.63 18.20
C ILE A 24 16.84 -20.36 19.40
N THR A 25 16.97 -21.69 19.34
CA THR A 25 17.60 -22.47 20.41
C THR A 25 19.11 -22.22 20.46
N ALA A 26 19.76 -22.15 19.29
CA ALA A 26 21.19 -21.88 19.19
C ALA A 26 21.55 -20.50 19.76
N VAL A 27 20.81 -19.46 19.37
CA VAL A 27 20.98 -18.10 19.91
C VAL A 27 20.69 -18.07 21.40
N PHE A 28 19.63 -18.73 21.86
CA PHE A 28 19.33 -18.82 23.29
C PHE A 28 20.50 -19.41 24.09
N VAL A 29 21.06 -20.52 23.63
CA VAL A 29 22.21 -21.16 24.30
C VAL A 29 23.44 -20.24 24.29
N ALA A 30 23.71 -19.56 23.17
CA ALA A 30 24.81 -18.61 23.09
C ALA A 30 24.63 -17.46 24.10
N GLU A 31 23.49 -16.77 24.09
CA GLU A 31 23.18 -15.67 25.00
C GLU A 31 23.15 -16.11 26.47
N ALA A 32 22.50 -17.24 26.76
CA ALA A 32 22.47 -17.81 28.10
C ALA A 32 23.87 -18.18 28.60
N SER A 33 24.79 -18.59 27.72
CA SER A 33 26.16 -18.91 28.14
C SER A 33 26.90 -17.69 28.67
N PHE A 34 26.75 -16.52 28.03
CA PHE A 34 27.33 -15.27 28.51
C PHE A 34 26.70 -14.82 29.83
N VAL A 35 25.37 -14.87 29.93
CA VAL A 35 24.68 -14.53 31.18
C VAL A 35 25.10 -15.45 32.33
N LEU A 36 25.27 -16.75 32.09
CA LEU A 36 25.66 -17.72 33.13
C LEU A 36 27.14 -17.64 33.54
N LEU A 37 27.97 -16.91 32.80
CA LEU A 37 29.34 -16.59 33.19
C LEU A 37 29.42 -15.43 34.20
N ASP A 38 28.37 -14.62 34.28
CA ASP A 38 28.30 -13.47 35.18
C ASP A 38 27.13 -13.61 36.19
N PRO A 39 27.42 -14.05 37.44
CA PRO A 39 26.40 -14.15 38.48
C PRO A 39 25.73 -12.82 38.86
N SER A 40 26.32 -11.68 38.52
CA SER A 40 25.76 -10.35 38.79
C SER A 40 24.74 -9.89 37.74
N HIS A 41 24.67 -10.59 36.60
CA HIS A 41 23.76 -10.25 35.51
C HIS A 41 22.29 -10.44 35.92
N ASP A 42 21.42 -9.49 35.58
CA ASP A 42 20.01 -9.45 36.00
C ASP A 42 19.22 -10.74 35.68
N HIS A 43 19.46 -11.32 34.50
CA HIS A 43 18.79 -12.56 34.07
C HIS A 43 19.42 -13.86 34.60
N TYR A 44 20.56 -13.81 35.32
CA TYR A 44 21.27 -15.00 35.77
C TYR A 44 20.39 -15.95 36.59
N SER A 45 19.65 -15.39 37.56
CA SER A 45 18.76 -16.16 38.44
C SER A 45 17.64 -16.84 37.66
N ALA A 46 17.00 -16.11 36.75
CA ALA A 46 15.87 -16.63 35.99
C ALA A 46 16.28 -17.71 34.99
N ILE A 47 17.38 -17.53 34.27
CA ILE A 47 17.94 -18.55 33.35
C ILE A 47 18.39 -19.78 34.15
N SER A 48 19.10 -19.59 35.27
CA SER A 48 19.53 -20.69 36.13
C SER A 48 18.34 -21.50 36.65
N ALA A 49 17.28 -20.84 37.12
CA ALA A 49 16.07 -21.49 37.60
C ALA A 49 15.34 -22.24 36.48
N TYR A 50 15.27 -21.65 35.28
CA TYR A 50 14.66 -22.29 34.12
C TYR A 50 15.36 -23.58 33.72
N LEU A 51 16.70 -23.57 33.65
CA LEU A 51 17.45 -24.75 33.27
C LEU A 51 17.42 -25.83 34.35
N MET A 52 17.31 -25.47 35.64
CA MET A 52 17.12 -26.45 36.72
C MET A 52 15.75 -27.15 36.65
N ARG A 53 14.72 -26.44 36.17
CA ARG A 53 13.35 -26.97 36.04
C ARG A 53 13.12 -27.71 34.73
N SER A 54 13.93 -27.42 33.70
CA SER A 54 13.77 -27.95 32.34
C SER A 54 14.87 -28.97 32.06
N PRO A 55 14.59 -30.29 32.11
CA PRO A 55 15.62 -31.31 31.97
C PRO A 55 16.17 -31.43 30.54
N SER A 56 15.43 -30.94 29.53
CA SER A 56 15.81 -30.98 28.12
C SER A 56 15.29 -29.76 27.35
N ALA A 57 15.99 -29.40 26.27
CA ALA A 57 15.59 -28.31 25.38
C ALA A 57 14.38 -28.70 24.52
N ASN A 58 13.31 -27.90 24.58
CA ASN A 58 12.16 -28.06 23.69
C ASN A 58 12.47 -27.45 22.32
N MET A 59 12.88 -28.29 21.38
CA MET A 59 13.27 -27.89 20.01
C MET A 59 12.14 -27.27 19.19
N LYS A 60 10.89 -27.37 19.65
CA LYS A 60 9.71 -26.81 18.98
C LYS A 60 9.11 -25.60 19.72
N GLY A 61 9.74 -25.16 20.81
CA GLY A 61 9.32 -24.02 21.62
C GLY A 61 10.35 -22.90 21.58
N ILE A 62 9.96 -21.75 22.13
CA ILE A 62 10.88 -20.63 22.35
C ILE A 62 11.25 -20.60 23.83
N PRO A 63 12.52 -20.84 24.20
CA PRO A 63 12.95 -20.83 25.60
C PRO A 63 12.59 -19.51 26.29
N LEU A 64 12.12 -19.60 27.53
CA LEU A 64 11.76 -18.46 28.38
C LEU A 64 10.68 -17.49 27.86
N PHE A 65 10.07 -17.73 26.70
CA PHE A 65 9.15 -16.75 26.11
C PHE A 65 8.02 -16.32 27.06
N GLN A 66 7.26 -17.27 27.58
CA GLN A 66 6.17 -16.98 28.51
C GLN A 66 6.67 -16.36 29.83
N ASN A 67 7.82 -16.81 30.33
CA ASN A 67 8.39 -16.36 31.59
C ASN A 67 8.81 -14.89 31.53
N PHE A 68 9.43 -14.47 30.42
CA PHE A 68 10.01 -13.13 30.28
C PHE A 68 9.02 -12.13 29.68
N PHE A 69 8.24 -12.55 28.67
CA PHE A 69 7.35 -11.64 27.96
C PHE A 69 6.20 -11.13 28.84
N TRP A 70 5.65 -12.01 29.68
CA TRP A 70 4.55 -11.72 30.62
C TRP A 70 5.02 -11.57 32.06
N SER A 71 6.31 -11.31 32.27
CA SER A 71 6.85 -11.13 33.60
C SER A 71 6.21 -9.93 34.32
N SER A 72 5.96 -10.10 35.61
CA SER A 72 5.57 -9.06 36.56
C SER A 72 6.70 -8.71 37.54
N SER A 73 7.94 -9.16 37.25
CA SER A 73 9.11 -8.85 38.06
C SER A 73 9.43 -7.35 38.02
N THR A 74 10.29 -6.87 38.93
CA THR A 74 10.79 -5.48 38.85
C THR A 74 11.60 -5.21 37.59
N ASN A 75 12.13 -6.26 36.95
CA ASN A 75 12.99 -6.20 35.77
C ASN A 75 12.24 -6.60 34.47
N PHE A 76 10.90 -6.56 34.49
CA PHE A 76 10.06 -7.03 33.37
C PHE A 76 10.38 -6.35 32.03
N ILE A 77 10.83 -5.09 32.05
CA ILE A 77 11.25 -4.37 30.84
C ILE A 77 12.49 -5.01 30.23
N ALA A 78 13.54 -5.24 31.03
CA ALA A 78 14.76 -5.89 30.58
C ALA A 78 14.48 -7.32 30.07
N GLU A 79 13.66 -8.08 30.80
CA GLU A 79 13.26 -9.44 30.41
C GLU A 79 12.50 -9.44 29.07
N ARG A 80 11.58 -8.50 28.88
CA ARG A 80 10.84 -8.35 27.61
C ARG A 80 11.75 -7.94 26.45
N LEU A 81 12.66 -7.01 26.66
CA LEU A 81 13.62 -6.62 25.62
C LEU A 81 14.56 -7.77 25.27
N TRP A 82 14.99 -8.56 26.26
CA TRP A 82 15.83 -9.73 26.03
C TRP A 82 15.12 -10.76 25.16
N ILE A 83 13.86 -11.09 25.46
CA ILE A 83 13.11 -12.05 24.64
C ILE A 83 12.80 -11.50 23.24
N LEU A 84 12.52 -10.21 23.09
CA LEU A 84 12.31 -9.59 21.77
C LEU A 84 13.60 -9.65 20.92
N ARG A 85 14.77 -9.37 21.50
CA ARG A 85 16.07 -9.51 20.83
C ARG A 85 16.38 -10.95 20.45
N LEU A 86 16.01 -11.89 21.32
CA LEU A 86 16.12 -13.33 21.03
C LEU A 86 15.23 -13.71 19.85
N LEU A 87 13.99 -13.22 19.79
CA LEU A 87 13.07 -13.45 18.66
C LEU A 87 13.59 -12.85 17.36
N TYR A 88 14.12 -11.63 17.40
CA TYR A 88 14.73 -10.99 16.24
C TYR A 88 15.89 -11.83 15.70
N SER A 89 16.80 -12.26 16.58
CA SER A 89 18.00 -13.01 16.21
C SER A 89 17.72 -14.47 15.84
N GLY A 90 16.64 -15.05 16.36
CA GLY A 90 16.30 -16.47 16.22
C GLY A 90 15.50 -16.84 14.95
N LEU A 91 14.99 -15.87 14.20
CA LEU A 91 14.26 -16.11 12.95
C LEU A 91 15.17 -15.84 11.75
N ASN A 92 15.88 -16.86 11.25
CA ASN A 92 16.87 -16.69 10.18
C ASN A 92 16.59 -17.52 8.92
N ALA A 93 15.85 -18.63 9.04
CA ALA A 93 15.57 -19.53 7.93
C ALA A 93 14.09 -19.93 7.86
N ASN A 94 13.67 -20.41 6.67
CA ASN A 94 12.33 -20.99 6.46
C ASN A 94 11.99 -22.14 7.44
N ASP A 95 13.00 -22.87 7.89
CA ASP A 95 12.83 -23.97 8.84
C ASP A 95 12.48 -23.46 10.24
N ASP A 96 12.94 -22.26 10.61
CA ASP A 96 12.66 -21.67 11.92
C ASP A 96 11.20 -21.17 12.01
N THR A 97 10.54 -20.87 10.88
CA THR A 97 9.21 -20.25 10.87
C THR A 97 8.16 -21.11 11.57
N GLN A 98 8.27 -22.44 11.50
CA GLN A 98 7.28 -23.32 12.13
C GLN A 98 7.24 -23.19 13.65
N ILE A 99 8.37 -22.85 14.27
CA ILE A 99 8.42 -22.61 15.71
C ILE A 99 7.63 -21.35 16.04
N TYR A 100 7.80 -20.28 15.28
CA TYR A 100 7.10 -19.01 15.50
C TYR A 100 5.59 -19.13 15.26
N ILE A 101 5.20 -19.83 14.18
CA ILE A 101 3.80 -20.12 13.85
C ILE A 101 3.15 -20.95 14.96
N ARG A 102 3.77 -22.08 15.35
CA ARG A 102 3.20 -22.98 16.35
C ARG A 102 2.98 -22.30 17.70
N ASN A 103 3.84 -21.35 18.06
CA ASN A 103 3.78 -20.65 19.33
C ASN A 103 3.03 -19.31 19.25
N ALA A 104 2.34 -19.02 18.14
CA ALA A 104 1.53 -17.80 17.92
C ALA A 104 2.27 -16.49 18.28
N ILE A 105 3.55 -16.43 17.89
CA ILE A 105 4.43 -15.34 18.32
C ILE A 105 3.98 -14.01 17.74
N PHE A 106 3.65 -13.95 16.45
CA PHE A 106 3.30 -12.69 15.82
C PHE A 106 1.94 -12.16 16.24
N GLU A 107 0.96 -13.04 16.43
CA GLU A 107 -0.34 -12.70 17.02
C GLU A 107 -0.15 -12.04 18.40
N THR A 108 0.75 -12.61 19.20
CA THR A 108 1.12 -12.06 20.51
C THR A 108 1.82 -10.72 20.39
N LEU A 109 2.82 -10.60 19.52
CA LEU A 109 3.60 -9.36 19.35
C LEU A 109 2.76 -8.21 18.78
N LEU A 110 1.95 -8.46 17.75
CA LEU A 110 1.09 -7.45 17.13
C LEU A 110 0.01 -6.97 18.11
N SER A 111 -0.57 -7.88 18.90
CA SER A 111 -1.50 -7.52 19.98
C SER A 111 -0.82 -6.69 21.07
N PHE A 112 0.38 -7.11 21.51
CA PHE A 112 1.14 -6.38 22.53
C PHE A 112 1.55 -4.98 22.06
N TYR A 113 1.92 -4.81 20.79
CA TYR A 113 2.30 -3.51 20.22
C TYR A 113 1.21 -2.44 20.39
N VAL A 114 -0.05 -2.80 20.19
CA VAL A 114 -1.19 -1.86 20.32
C VAL A 114 -1.57 -1.64 21.78
N SER A 115 -1.07 -2.47 22.70
CA SER A 115 -1.38 -2.40 24.11
C SER A 115 -0.76 -1.17 24.79
N PRO A 116 -1.45 -0.50 25.73
CA PRO A 116 -0.91 0.66 26.45
C PRO A 116 0.29 0.33 27.35
N ILE A 117 0.54 -0.94 27.67
CA ILE A 117 1.68 -1.39 28.50
C ILE A 117 2.97 -1.62 27.69
N SER A 118 2.94 -1.42 26.36
CA SER A 118 4.12 -1.58 25.52
C SER A 118 5.02 -0.35 25.59
N SER A 119 6.29 -0.57 25.94
CA SER A 119 7.30 0.50 25.94
C SER A 119 7.70 0.84 24.50
N HIS A 120 8.27 2.03 24.30
CA HIS A 120 8.77 2.47 23.00
C HIS A 120 9.81 1.50 22.42
N GLU A 121 10.79 1.09 23.23
CA GLU A 121 11.84 0.16 22.82
C GLU A 121 11.28 -1.22 22.45
N SER A 122 10.19 -1.64 23.10
CA SER A 122 9.50 -2.88 22.75
C SER A 122 8.81 -2.76 21.40
N LYS A 123 8.15 -1.62 21.14
CA LYS A 123 7.48 -1.34 19.86
C LYS A 123 8.46 -1.30 18.71
N GLU A 124 9.58 -0.61 18.88
CA GLU A 124 10.66 -0.54 17.91
C GLU A 124 11.19 -1.94 17.55
N LEU A 125 11.50 -2.76 18.55
CA LEU A 125 11.94 -4.14 18.32
C LEU A 125 10.87 -4.98 17.62
N ILE A 126 9.60 -4.84 17.98
CA ILE A 126 8.50 -5.57 17.32
C ILE A 126 8.42 -5.21 15.84
N VAL A 127 8.51 -3.91 15.51
CA VAL A 127 8.50 -3.44 14.11
C VAL A 127 9.71 -3.98 13.34
N GLN A 128 10.89 -4.03 13.95
CA GLN A 128 12.08 -4.64 13.35
C GLN A 128 11.94 -6.15 13.15
N ILE A 129 11.31 -6.86 14.10
CA ILE A 129 11.00 -8.29 13.96
C ILE A 129 10.03 -8.50 12.78
N VAL A 130 8.95 -7.72 12.68
CA VAL A 130 8.00 -7.78 11.55
C VAL A 130 8.72 -7.54 10.23
N LYS A 131 9.54 -6.49 10.14
CA LYS A 131 10.31 -6.15 8.95
C LYS A 131 11.22 -7.29 8.50
N LYS A 132 12.00 -7.86 9.43
CA LYS A 132 12.87 -9.01 9.15
C LYS A 132 12.07 -10.23 8.68
N SER A 133 10.89 -10.44 9.27
CA SER A 133 10.05 -11.62 9.02
C SER A 133 9.44 -11.62 7.63
N VAL A 134 9.09 -10.46 7.09
CA VAL A 134 8.58 -10.32 5.73
C VAL A 134 9.61 -10.76 4.67
N GLY A 135 10.91 -10.65 4.96
CA GLY A 135 11.97 -11.17 4.09
C GLY A 135 11.95 -12.70 3.92
N ILE A 136 11.21 -13.44 4.76
CA ILE A 136 11.05 -14.89 4.68
C ILE A 136 9.69 -15.22 4.06
N PRO A 137 9.61 -15.76 2.82
CA PRO A 137 8.35 -15.87 2.08
C PRO A 137 7.23 -16.60 2.82
N LYS A 138 7.56 -17.69 3.52
CA LYS A 138 6.59 -18.46 4.31
C LYS A 138 6.03 -17.67 5.49
N MET A 139 6.87 -16.85 6.12
CA MET A 139 6.47 -16.03 7.25
C MET A 139 5.67 -14.81 6.77
N ALA A 140 6.08 -14.16 5.68
CA ALA A 140 5.33 -13.09 5.02
C ALA A 140 3.88 -13.51 4.71
N ARG A 141 3.71 -14.71 4.14
CA ARG A 141 2.39 -15.29 3.87
C ARG A 141 1.59 -15.46 5.15
N TYR A 142 2.18 -16.07 6.20
CA TYR A 142 1.50 -16.27 7.48
C TYR A 142 1.07 -14.95 8.14
N LEU A 143 1.94 -13.92 8.10
CA LEU A 143 1.65 -12.60 8.66
C LEU A 143 0.40 -11.95 8.06
N VAL A 144 0.25 -12.07 6.73
CA VAL A 144 -0.90 -11.48 6.04
C VAL A 144 -2.14 -12.37 6.13
N GLU A 145 -1.99 -13.69 5.98
CA GLU A 145 -3.14 -14.60 5.95
C GLU A 145 -3.72 -14.89 7.34
N GLN A 146 -2.89 -14.91 8.39
CA GLN A 146 -3.27 -15.41 9.72
C GLN A 146 -3.06 -14.41 10.84
N CYS A 147 -2.03 -13.55 10.78
CA CYS A 147 -1.76 -12.58 11.86
C CYS A 147 -2.48 -11.23 11.71
N GLY A 148 -3.11 -10.97 10.56
CA GLY A 148 -3.81 -9.71 10.31
C GLY A 148 -2.90 -8.49 10.13
N LEU A 149 -1.71 -8.67 9.53
CA LEU A 149 -0.72 -7.60 9.37
C LEU A 149 -1.28 -6.33 8.71
N ILE A 150 -2.16 -6.46 7.71
CA ILE A 150 -2.78 -5.32 7.00
C ILE A 150 -3.69 -4.53 7.94
N SER A 151 -4.61 -5.23 8.62
CA SER A 151 -5.54 -4.61 9.59
C SER A 151 -4.82 -4.02 10.80
N TRP A 152 -3.78 -4.71 11.30
CA TRP A 152 -2.93 -4.18 12.35
C TRP A 152 -2.26 -2.88 11.92
N SER A 153 -1.68 -2.85 10.71
CA SER A 153 -1.05 -1.64 10.17
C SER A 153 -2.05 -0.50 10.00
N SER A 154 -3.27 -0.80 9.54
CA SER A 154 -4.38 0.17 9.45
C SER A 154 -4.65 0.80 10.82
N CYS A 155 -4.77 -0.03 11.86
CA CYS A 155 -4.98 0.42 13.24
C CYS A 155 -3.84 1.31 13.74
N VAL A 156 -2.58 0.95 13.46
CA VAL A 156 -1.41 1.76 13.82
C VAL A 156 -1.46 3.14 13.13
N VAL A 157 -1.73 3.18 11.82
CA VAL A 157 -1.87 4.44 11.06
C VAL A 157 -2.99 5.30 11.65
N SER A 158 -4.16 4.73 11.94
CA SER A 158 -5.26 5.46 12.57
C SER A 158 -4.87 6.01 13.94
N SER A 159 -4.16 5.24 14.77
CA SER A 159 -3.72 5.71 16.09
C SER A 159 -2.73 6.89 16.01
N LEU A 160 -1.85 6.89 15.00
CA LEU A 160 -0.90 7.97 14.75
C LEU A 160 -1.61 9.24 14.27
N SER A 161 -2.72 9.10 13.55
CA SER A 161 -3.48 10.25 13.06
C SER A 161 -4.11 11.10 14.17
N TRP A 162 -4.28 10.57 15.39
CA TRP A 162 -4.93 11.27 16.51
C TRP A 162 -3.94 11.86 17.53
N SER A 163 -2.66 11.48 17.48
CA SER A 163 -1.65 11.90 18.47
C SER A 163 -0.76 13.03 17.95
N PRO A 164 -0.33 14.00 18.78
CA PRO A 164 0.78 14.90 18.43
C PRO A 164 2.04 14.05 18.20
N CYS A 165 2.36 13.86 16.92
CA CYS A 165 3.39 12.90 16.48
C CYS A 165 4.76 13.27 17.05
N ARG A 166 5.42 12.33 17.74
CA ARG A 166 6.86 12.39 18.00
C ARG A 166 7.61 12.03 16.72
N SER A 167 8.84 12.51 16.58
CA SER A 167 9.73 12.17 15.45
C SER A 167 9.86 10.66 15.24
N ASP A 168 9.96 9.93 16.33
CA ASP A 168 10.31 8.50 16.36
C ASP A 168 9.16 7.64 15.79
N SER A 169 7.92 8.10 15.96
CA SER A 169 6.74 7.44 15.40
C SER A 169 6.72 7.37 13.87
N PHE A 170 7.40 8.29 13.19
CA PHE A 170 7.52 8.25 11.72
C PHE A 170 8.57 7.25 11.25
N VAL A 171 9.60 6.98 12.06
CA VAL A 171 10.59 5.94 11.76
C VAL A 171 9.92 4.58 11.87
N GLU A 172 9.18 4.33 12.95
CA GLU A 172 8.37 3.11 13.13
C GLU A 172 7.39 2.92 11.97
N LEU A 173 6.63 3.97 11.63
CA LEU A 173 5.69 3.94 10.52
C LEU A 173 6.39 3.62 9.19
N THR A 174 7.54 4.23 8.91
CA THR A 174 8.30 3.96 7.68
C THR A 174 8.65 2.48 7.57
N VAL A 175 9.16 1.88 8.64
CA VAL A 175 9.54 0.46 8.65
C VAL A 175 8.31 -0.46 8.49
N ILE A 176 7.16 -0.11 9.10
CA ILE A 176 5.90 -0.83 8.91
C ILE A 176 5.46 -0.77 7.45
N LEU A 177 5.48 0.41 6.82
CA LEU A 177 5.07 0.56 5.42
C LEU A 177 6.05 -0.12 4.45
N GLU A 178 7.34 -0.13 4.76
CA GLU A 178 8.32 -0.91 3.99
C GLU A 178 8.05 -2.41 4.05
N ALA A 179 7.74 -2.93 5.24
CA ALA A 179 7.36 -4.34 5.41
C ALA A 179 6.07 -4.64 4.65
N LEU A 180 5.05 -3.78 4.73
CA LEU A 180 3.80 -3.95 4.00
C LEU A 180 4.00 -3.94 2.48
N ASN A 181 4.77 -2.98 1.97
CA ASN A 181 5.00 -2.85 0.53
C ASN A 181 5.68 -4.10 -0.04
N GLU A 182 6.62 -4.69 0.70
CA GLU A 182 7.23 -5.97 0.33
C GLU A 182 6.22 -7.12 0.23
N VAL A 183 5.27 -7.20 1.18
CA VAL A 183 4.26 -8.26 1.13
C VAL A 183 3.22 -8.01 0.04
N ILE A 184 2.78 -6.76 -0.13
CA ILE A 184 1.74 -6.38 -1.10
C ILE A 184 2.24 -6.60 -2.54
N LEU A 185 3.52 -6.33 -2.81
CA LEU A 185 4.14 -6.52 -4.12
C LEU A 185 4.50 -7.99 -4.41
N SER A 186 4.43 -8.88 -3.42
CA SER A 186 4.65 -10.30 -3.62
C SER A 186 3.56 -10.95 -4.48
N ARG A 187 3.95 -11.60 -5.57
CA ARG A 187 3.04 -12.28 -6.51
C ARG A 187 2.04 -13.22 -5.84
N HIS A 188 2.51 -14.03 -4.90
CA HIS A 188 1.68 -15.03 -4.22
C HIS A 188 0.61 -14.40 -3.32
N THR A 189 0.82 -13.16 -2.88
CA THR A 189 -0.10 -12.46 -1.99
C THR A 189 -1.17 -11.69 -2.75
N ILE A 190 -0.89 -11.27 -4.00
CA ILE A 190 -1.83 -10.46 -4.81
C ILE A 190 -3.15 -11.19 -5.05
N GLU A 191 -3.09 -12.44 -5.53
CA GLU A 191 -4.30 -13.24 -5.80
C GLU A 191 -5.11 -13.50 -4.53
N TRP A 192 -4.40 -13.78 -3.43
CA TRP A 192 -5.02 -14.00 -2.13
C TRP A 192 -5.68 -12.71 -1.61
N MET A 193 -4.98 -11.58 -1.66
CA MET A 193 -5.50 -10.27 -1.23
C MET A 193 -6.72 -9.87 -2.03
N GLN A 194 -6.67 -10.04 -3.36
CA GLN A 194 -7.79 -9.74 -4.23
C GLN A 194 -9.07 -10.46 -3.80
N LYS A 195 -8.94 -11.71 -3.34
CA LYS A 195 -10.05 -12.58 -2.97
C LYS A 195 -10.51 -12.41 -1.51
N TYR A 196 -9.59 -12.19 -0.58
CA TYR A 196 -9.86 -12.32 0.87
C TYR A 196 -9.57 -11.09 1.72
N ALA A 197 -8.77 -10.13 1.24
CA ALA A 197 -8.27 -9.03 2.08
C ALA A 197 -8.28 -7.65 1.40
N LEU A 198 -8.98 -7.47 0.28
CA LEU A 198 -9.04 -6.16 -0.38
C LEU A 198 -9.67 -5.12 0.54
N GLU A 199 -10.68 -5.50 1.31
CA GLU A 199 -11.40 -4.61 2.23
C GLU A 199 -10.44 -4.02 3.27
N GLN A 200 -9.54 -4.85 3.81
CA GLN A 200 -8.50 -4.44 4.76
C GLN A 200 -7.45 -3.54 4.08
N LEU A 201 -7.07 -3.86 2.83
CA LEU A 201 -6.12 -3.06 2.06
C LEU A 201 -6.70 -1.69 1.67
N VAL A 202 -7.99 -1.63 1.36
CA VAL A 202 -8.72 -0.39 1.07
C VAL A 202 -8.83 0.46 2.33
N GLU A 203 -9.17 -0.14 3.47
CA GLU A 203 -9.20 0.56 4.75
C GLU A 203 -7.84 1.19 5.09
N LEU A 204 -6.75 0.40 4.98
CA LEU A 204 -5.39 0.89 5.15
C LEU A 204 -5.08 2.05 4.18
N SER A 205 -5.43 1.89 2.90
CA SER A 205 -5.19 2.91 1.87
C SER A 205 -5.93 4.21 2.15
N CYS A 206 -7.18 4.13 2.61
CA CYS A 206 -7.97 5.28 3.02
C CYS A 206 -7.37 5.98 4.25
N ASN A 207 -6.91 5.22 5.24
CA ASN A 207 -6.27 5.78 6.44
C ASN A 207 -4.94 6.45 6.09
N LEU A 208 -4.14 5.86 5.20
CA LEU A 208 -2.89 6.46 4.72
C LEU A 208 -3.15 7.72 3.88
N TYR A 209 -4.15 7.68 2.98
CA TYR A 209 -4.59 8.85 2.23
C TYR A 209 -5.00 9.99 3.16
N LYS A 210 -5.87 9.70 4.14
CA LYS A 210 -6.35 10.68 5.12
C LYS A 210 -5.20 11.28 5.90
N MET A 211 -4.27 10.46 6.38
CA MET A 211 -3.07 10.91 7.09
C MET A 211 -2.20 11.83 6.22
N LEU A 212 -2.02 11.50 4.95
CA LEU A 212 -1.25 12.31 4.01
C LEU A 212 -1.90 13.69 3.78
N VAL A 213 -3.22 13.72 3.58
CA VAL A 213 -3.97 14.96 3.31
C VAL A 213 -4.13 15.84 4.55
N GLU A 214 -4.41 15.27 5.72
CA GLU A 214 -4.62 16.06 6.94
C GLU A 214 -3.30 16.62 7.53
N ARG A 215 -2.16 16.04 7.16
CA ARG A 215 -0.85 16.35 7.78
C ARG A 215 0.25 16.66 6.77
N VAL A 216 -0.10 17.28 5.63
CA VAL A 216 0.83 17.60 4.52
C VAL A 216 2.15 18.21 4.99
N GLU A 217 2.07 19.21 5.89
CA GLU A 217 3.25 19.90 6.45
C GLU A 217 4.27 18.96 7.10
N ILE A 218 3.82 17.84 7.68
CA ILE A 218 4.69 16.87 8.36
C ILE A 218 5.37 15.93 7.34
N PHE A 219 4.79 15.79 6.16
CA PHE A 219 5.30 14.96 5.08
C PHE A 219 6.22 15.73 4.12
N LYS A 220 6.24 17.07 4.16
CA LYS A 220 7.22 17.89 3.45
C LYS A 220 8.65 17.43 3.78
N GLY A 221 9.43 17.13 2.74
CA GLY A 221 10.79 16.61 2.88
C GLY A 221 10.92 15.11 3.21
N LYS A 222 9.83 14.38 3.54
CA LYS A 222 9.84 12.93 3.82
C LYS A 222 9.50 12.10 2.58
N THR A 223 10.31 12.24 1.53
CA THR A 223 10.07 11.65 0.21
C THR A 223 9.86 10.13 0.24
N GLN A 224 10.63 9.39 1.05
CA GLN A 224 10.50 7.94 1.18
C GLN A 224 9.15 7.52 1.76
N LEU A 225 8.65 8.23 2.77
CA LEU A 225 7.39 7.91 3.42
C LEU A 225 6.21 8.18 2.49
N VAL A 226 6.22 9.33 1.80
CA VAL A 226 5.21 9.68 0.78
C VAL A 226 5.22 8.64 -0.35
N LYS A 227 6.40 8.25 -0.82
CA LYS A 227 6.56 7.20 -1.83
C LYS A 227 5.91 5.88 -1.40
N LEU A 228 6.17 5.41 -0.18
CA LEU A 228 5.60 4.16 0.33
C LEU A 228 4.06 4.23 0.42
N ILE A 229 3.52 5.35 0.90
CA ILE A 229 2.07 5.59 0.96
C ILE A 229 1.45 5.49 -0.45
N LEU A 230 2.02 6.22 -1.42
CA LEU A 230 1.53 6.22 -2.79
C LEU A 230 1.64 4.84 -3.44
N GLN A 231 2.70 4.09 -3.17
CA GLN A 231 2.85 2.71 -3.67
C GLN A 231 1.75 1.79 -3.14
N ILE A 232 1.45 1.85 -1.84
CA ILE A 232 0.37 1.04 -1.23
C ILE A 232 -0.99 1.41 -1.84
N VAL A 233 -1.28 2.71 -1.97
CA VAL A 233 -2.53 3.21 -2.58
C VAL A 233 -2.63 2.75 -4.05
N THR A 234 -1.53 2.84 -4.81
CA THR A 234 -1.45 2.36 -6.19
C THR A 234 -1.71 0.86 -6.29
N SER A 235 -1.09 0.07 -5.42
CA SER A 235 -1.32 -1.38 -5.37
C SER A 235 -2.78 -1.70 -5.02
N ALA A 236 -3.39 -0.98 -4.08
CA ALA A 236 -4.80 -1.16 -3.74
C ALA A 236 -5.72 -0.91 -4.94
N PHE A 237 -5.46 0.15 -5.71
CA PHE A 237 -6.17 0.39 -6.96
C PHE A 237 -5.95 -0.73 -7.98
N LYS A 238 -4.70 -1.11 -8.26
CA LYS A 238 -4.36 -2.19 -9.22
C LYS A 238 -5.02 -3.52 -8.86
N ILE A 239 -4.94 -3.93 -7.59
CA ILE A 239 -5.53 -5.20 -7.12
C ILE A 239 -7.06 -5.12 -7.19
N SER A 240 -7.64 -3.97 -6.86
CA SER A 240 -9.07 -3.74 -7.02
C SER A 240 -9.52 -3.88 -8.48
N GLN A 241 -8.82 -3.27 -9.45
CA GLN A 241 -9.24 -3.30 -10.86
C GLN A 241 -9.22 -4.71 -11.48
N LYS A 242 -8.43 -5.63 -10.92
CA LYS A 242 -8.42 -7.03 -11.36
C LYS A 242 -9.69 -7.80 -10.96
N ARG A 243 -10.54 -7.25 -10.06
CA ARG A 243 -11.81 -7.87 -9.67
C ARG A 243 -12.82 -7.84 -10.83
N LYS A 244 -13.71 -8.84 -10.84
CA LYS A 244 -14.79 -8.91 -11.83
C LYS A 244 -15.74 -7.72 -11.65
N VAL A 245 -16.34 -7.26 -12.75
CA VAL A 245 -17.19 -6.04 -12.82
C VAL A 245 -18.31 -5.97 -11.78
N TYR A 246 -18.84 -7.11 -11.33
CA TYR A 246 -19.94 -7.20 -10.36
C TYR A 246 -19.49 -7.23 -8.89
N GLN A 247 -18.18 -7.32 -8.63
CA GLN A 247 -17.63 -7.26 -7.28
C GLN A 247 -17.40 -5.79 -6.90
N PRO A 248 -17.40 -5.43 -5.61
CA PRO A 248 -17.08 -4.06 -5.20
C PRO A 248 -15.61 -3.75 -5.51
N HIS A 249 -15.41 -2.65 -6.24
CA HIS A 249 -14.11 -2.04 -6.52
C HIS A 249 -13.84 -0.89 -5.55
N PHE A 250 -12.57 -0.70 -5.22
CA PHE A 250 -12.07 0.51 -4.59
C PHE A 250 -12.26 1.69 -5.55
N THR A 251 -13.18 2.57 -5.19
CA THR A 251 -13.45 3.81 -5.91
C THR A 251 -13.20 4.98 -4.98
N ILE A 252 -12.62 6.04 -5.53
CA ILE A 252 -12.31 7.28 -4.82
C ILE A 252 -12.98 8.44 -5.57
N SER A 253 -13.40 9.47 -4.83
CA SER A 253 -14.05 10.63 -5.44
C SER A 253 -13.06 11.43 -6.28
N ILE A 254 -13.54 12.12 -7.33
CA ILE A 254 -12.71 13.03 -8.12
C ILE A 254 -12.10 14.14 -7.26
N GLU A 255 -12.85 14.68 -6.29
CA GLU A 255 -12.35 15.71 -5.37
C GLU A 255 -11.15 15.17 -4.57
N SER A 256 -11.24 13.93 -4.08
CA SER A 256 -10.15 13.28 -3.35
C SER A 256 -8.93 12.96 -4.24
N LEU A 257 -9.15 12.64 -5.52
CA LEU A 257 -8.05 12.46 -6.49
C LEU A 257 -7.32 13.78 -6.78
N LEU A 258 -8.06 14.87 -6.92
CA LEU A 258 -7.48 16.20 -7.12
C LEU A 258 -6.72 16.66 -5.88
N GLN A 259 -7.28 16.45 -4.68
CA GLN A 259 -6.59 16.68 -3.41
C GLN A 259 -5.31 15.87 -3.30
N LEU A 260 -5.31 14.59 -3.71
CA LEU A 260 -4.09 13.78 -3.74
C LEU A 260 -2.99 14.42 -4.61
N CYS A 261 -3.37 14.94 -5.78
CA CYS A 261 -2.42 15.60 -6.68
C CYS A 261 -1.83 16.87 -6.05
N GLU A 262 -2.67 17.70 -5.45
CA GLU A 262 -2.25 18.93 -4.76
C GLU A 262 -1.27 18.62 -3.62
N VAL A 263 -1.59 17.63 -2.79
CA VAL A 263 -0.75 17.21 -1.67
C VAL A 263 0.58 16.61 -2.12
N VAL A 264 0.58 15.82 -3.19
CA VAL A 264 1.82 15.29 -3.77
C VAL A 264 2.69 16.41 -4.32
N ASP A 265 2.11 17.38 -5.02
CA ASP A 265 2.84 18.54 -5.55
C ASP A 265 3.49 19.35 -4.42
N GLU A 266 2.74 19.60 -3.35
CA GLU A 266 3.20 20.31 -2.15
C GLU A 266 4.30 19.53 -1.40
N CYS A 267 4.21 18.21 -1.33
CA CYS A 267 5.26 17.38 -0.71
C CYS A 267 6.56 17.31 -1.54
N CYS A 268 6.50 17.65 -2.83
CA CYS A 268 7.63 17.58 -3.77
C CYS A 268 8.29 18.95 -4.03
N ASP A 269 7.88 20.02 -3.33
CA ASP A 269 8.34 21.40 -3.50
C ASP A 269 8.32 21.88 -4.97
N GLY A 270 7.36 21.38 -5.78
CA GLY A 270 7.26 21.68 -7.21
C GLY A 270 8.47 21.24 -8.06
N ARG A 271 9.37 20.42 -7.52
CA ARG A 271 10.54 19.88 -8.25
C ARG A 271 10.16 18.61 -9.00
N GLN A 272 10.78 18.41 -10.16
CA GLN A 272 10.71 17.16 -10.92
C GLN A 272 11.21 16.02 -10.04
N SER A 273 10.28 15.24 -9.47
CA SER A 273 10.58 14.22 -8.48
C SER A 273 10.01 12.87 -8.91
N PRO A 274 10.73 11.76 -8.66
CA PRO A 274 10.20 10.42 -8.92
C PRO A 274 8.96 10.12 -8.06
N VAL A 275 8.75 10.85 -6.96
CA VAL A 275 7.56 10.72 -6.10
C VAL A 275 6.32 11.31 -6.79
N ALA A 276 6.47 12.42 -7.51
CA ALA A 276 5.38 13.00 -8.30
C ALA A 276 4.96 12.07 -9.45
N GLN A 277 5.91 11.36 -10.07
CA GLN A 277 5.64 10.33 -11.07
C GLN A 277 4.80 9.17 -10.50
N ILE A 278 5.18 8.68 -9.31
CA ILE A 278 4.43 7.63 -8.60
C ILE A 278 3.05 8.15 -8.17
N GLY A 279 2.93 9.42 -7.78
CA GLY A 279 1.65 10.05 -7.45
C GLY A 279 0.72 10.14 -8.66
N LEU A 280 1.25 10.52 -9.83
CA LEU A 280 0.49 10.49 -11.07
C LEU A 280 0.08 9.05 -11.43
N GLU A 281 0.98 8.09 -11.33
CA GLU A 281 0.64 6.67 -11.56
C GLU A 281 -0.50 6.21 -10.63
N ALA A 282 -0.46 6.58 -9.35
CA ALA A 282 -1.51 6.24 -8.38
C ALA A 282 -2.90 6.73 -8.83
N VAL A 283 -2.98 7.97 -9.31
CA VAL A 283 -4.23 8.56 -9.83
C VAL A 283 -4.69 7.85 -11.10
N LEU A 284 -3.77 7.54 -12.01
CA LEU A 284 -4.09 6.88 -13.27
C LEU A 284 -4.54 5.42 -13.10
N MET A 285 -4.16 4.77 -12.01
CA MET A 285 -4.60 3.41 -11.67
C MET A 285 -6.01 3.39 -11.03
N SER A 286 -6.57 4.55 -10.66
CA SER A 286 -7.94 4.64 -10.17
C SER A 286 -8.96 4.42 -11.29
N THR A 287 -10.20 4.07 -10.94
CA THR A 287 -11.30 4.08 -11.92
C THR A 287 -11.47 5.49 -12.49
N PRO A 288 -11.56 5.65 -13.83
CA PRO A 288 -11.80 6.95 -14.45
C PRO A 288 -13.07 7.62 -13.89
N PRO A 289 -12.96 8.85 -13.34
CA PRO A 289 -14.08 9.50 -12.68
C PRO A 289 -15.16 9.94 -13.67
N VAL A 290 -16.41 9.67 -13.31
CA VAL A 290 -17.60 10.03 -14.09
C VAL A 290 -17.92 11.53 -13.99
N ASN A 291 -17.59 12.15 -12.86
CA ASN A 291 -18.01 13.52 -12.54
C ASN A 291 -16.96 14.59 -12.91
N ILE A 292 -15.91 14.25 -13.68
CA ILE A 292 -14.84 15.20 -14.01
C ILE A 292 -15.37 16.46 -14.70
N LEU A 293 -16.44 16.32 -15.49
CA LEU A 293 -17.09 17.39 -16.24
C LEU A 293 -17.88 18.34 -15.33
N GLN A 294 -18.27 17.91 -14.13
CA GLN A 294 -19.03 18.71 -13.16
C GLN A 294 -18.12 19.47 -12.19
N MET A 295 -16.80 19.23 -12.25
CA MET A 295 -15.83 19.89 -11.39
C MET A 295 -15.60 21.34 -11.80
N ASP A 296 -15.02 22.11 -10.89
CA ASP A 296 -14.59 23.47 -11.17
C ASP A 296 -13.48 23.52 -12.25
N LYS A 297 -13.59 24.49 -13.16
CA LYS A 297 -12.67 24.65 -14.31
C LYS A 297 -11.24 24.89 -13.85
N GLU A 298 -11.05 25.66 -12.78
CA GLU A 298 -9.72 26.00 -12.29
C GLU A 298 -9.04 24.75 -11.70
N LYS A 299 -9.77 23.96 -10.90
CA LYS A 299 -9.26 22.69 -10.35
C LYS A 299 -8.87 21.69 -11.43
N VAL A 300 -9.74 21.48 -12.42
CA VAL A 300 -9.46 20.58 -13.55
C VAL A 300 -8.27 21.09 -14.36
N SER A 301 -8.18 22.40 -14.63
CA SER A 301 -7.06 22.99 -15.34
C SER A 301 -5.73 22.84 -14.59
N LYS A 302 -5.71 23.07 -13.27
CA LYS A 302 -4.53 22.86 -12.42
C LYS A 302 -4.06 21.41 -12.47
N PHE A 303 -4.97 20.46 -12.28
CA PHE A 303 -4.65 19.03 -12.34
C PHE A 303 -4.09 18.63 -13.71
N VAL A 304 -4.77 18.97 -14.80
CA VAL A 304 -4.33 18.56 -16.14
C VAL A 304 -2.98 19.18 -16.50
N ARG A 305 -2.73 20.42 -16.11
CA ARG A 305 -1.42 21.06 -16.27
C ARG A 305 -0.34 20.32 -15.48
N TRP A 306 -0.59 20.03 -14.21
CA TRP A 306 0.33 19.28 -13.36
C TRP A 306 0.61 17.87 -13.93
N ALA A 307 -0.42 17.11 -14.25
CA ALA A 307 -0.32 15.77 -14.80
C ALA A 307 0.44 15.74 -16.12
N THR A 308 0.20 16.71 -17.00
CA THR A 308 0.93 16.84 -18.28
C THR A 308 2.42 17.11 -18.05
N LEU A 309 2.76 18.02 -17.12
CA LEU A 309 4.14 18.35 -16.79
C LEU A 309 4.89 17.14 -16.20
N ILE A 310 4.24 16.33 -15.37
CA ILE A 310 4.83 15.11 -14.81
C ILE A 310 4.94 14.01 -15.87
N ALA A 311 3.92 13.81 -16.70
CA ALA A 311 3.91 12.77 -17.74
C ALA A 311 4.95 12.99 -18.85
N LEU A 312 5.33 14.25 -19.11
CA LEU A 312 6.37 14.64 -20.06
C LEU A 312 7.80 14.39 -19.56
N GLN A 313 7.99 14.04 -18.28
CA GLN A 313 9.32 13.80 -17.75
C GLN A 313 9.93 12.51 -18.32
N PRO A 314 11.23 12.49 -18.65
CA PRO A 314 11.91 11.26 -19.03
C PRO A 314 11.84 10.27 -17.86
N LYS A 315 11.63 8.96 -18.13
CA LYS A 315 11.80 7.90 -17.12
C LYS A 315 13.25 8.02 -16.61
N ILE A 316 13.45 8.60 -15.43
CA ILE A 316 14.77 8.61 -14.79
C ILE A 316 15.01 7.17 -14.35
N GLU A 317 15.82 6.44 -15.12
CA GLU A 317 16.41 5.20 -14.63
C GLU A 317 17.29 5.54 -13.44
N ASN A 318 16.90 5.09 -12.24
CA ASN A 318 17.67 5.28 -11.01
C ASN A 318 19.07 4.67 -11.17
N ILE A 319 20.07 5.53 -11.37
CA ILE A 319 21.47 5.21 -11.17
C ILE A 319 21.77 5.34 -9.67
N HIS A 320 22.18 4.21 -9.10
CA HIS A 320 22.71 3.93 -7.75
C HIS A 320 21.73 3.86 -6.56
N GLY A 321 21.57 2.64 -6.03
CA GLY A 321 21.51 2.43 -4.59
C GLY A 321 20.40 1.56 -3.97
N LEU A 322 19.83 0.54 -4.65
CA LEU A 322 19.17 -0.59 -3.95
C LEU A 322 18.94 -1.79 -4.89
N GLU A 323 19.98 -2.58 -5.13
CA GLU A 323 19.99 -3.70 -6.10
C GLU A 323 19.10 -4.92 -5.72
N ASN A 324 18.39 -4.92 -4.59
CA ASN A 324 17.57 -6.07 -4.20
C ASN A 324 16.04 -5.93 -4.41
N PHE A 325 15.53 -4.79 -4.87
CA PHE A 325 14.08 -4.61 -5.11
C PHE A 325 13.70 -4.44 -6.58
N ALA A 326 14.65 -4.05 -7.45
CA ALA A 326 14.42 -3.93 -8.89
C ALA A 326 14.05 -5.28 -9.55
N CYS A 327 14.44 -6.40 -8.94
CA CYS A 327 14.14 -7.73 -9.45
C CYS A 327 12.67 -8.14 -9.22
N ILE A 328 11.97 -7.58 -8.23
CA ILE A 328 10.57 -7.97 -7.95
C ILE A 328 9.60 -7.23 -8.87
N VAL A 329 9.90 -5.98 -9.24
CA VAL A 329 9.08 -5.21 -10.20
C VAL A 329 9.25 -5.74 -11.64
N ARG A 330 10.46 -6.19 -12.02
CA ARG A 330 10.71 -6.71 -13.38
C ARG A 330 10.16 -8.11 -13.64
N LEU A 331 9.79 -8.85 -12.61
CA LEU A 331 9.21 -10.17 -12.80
C LEU A 331 7.68 -10.12 -13.01
N GLN A 332 7.02 -8.95 -12.94
CA GLN A 332 5.60 -8.79 -13.29
C GLN A 332 5.34 -8.53 -14.78
N ALA A 333 6.36 -8.62 -15.64
CA ALA A 333 6.20 -8.51 -17.08
C ALA A 333 5.61 -9.79 -17.69
N GLU A 334 4.32 -10.03 -17.47
CA GLU A 334 3.50 -10.79 -18.42
C GLU A 334 2.48 -9.80 -19.01
N GLU A 335 2.73 -9.43 -20.27
CA GLU A 335 1.87 -8.70 -21.21
C GLU A 335 1.35 -7.29 -20.83
N GLU A 336 2.12 -6.48 -20.10
CA GLU A 336 1.90 -5.02 -20.12
C GLU A 336 2.77 -4.43 -21.24
N THR A 337 2.14 -4.08 -22.37
CA THR A 337 2.72 -3.14 -23.33
C THR A 337 3.22 -1.94 -22.54
N ASP A 338 4.50 -1.58 -22.70
CA ASP A 338 5.19 -0.49 -21.98
C ASP A 338 4.52 0.87 -22.31
N ASP A 339 3.35 1.08 -21.71
CA ASP A 339 2.49 2.23 -21.98
C ASP A 339 3.07 3.43 -21.24
N SER A 340 3.45 4.45 -22.01
CA SER A 340 3.94 5.70 -21.42
C SER A 340 2.91 6.30 -20.47
N LEU A 341 3.37 7.08 -19.47
CA LEU A 341 2.47 7.85 -18.59
C LEU A 341 1.52 8.75 -19.39
N ILE A 342 1.98 9.24 -20.55
CA ILE A 342 1.17 10.01 -21.49
C ILE A 342 0.03 9.13 -22.06
N SER A 343 0.31 7.88 -22.47
CA SER A 343 -0.71 6.91 -22.92
C SER A 343 -1.74 6.61 -21.84
N MET A 344 -1.30 6.40 -20.59
CA MET A 344 -2.20 6.19 -19.46
C MET A 344 -3.06 7.43 -19.18
N LEU A 345 -2.46 8.63 -19.15
CA LEU A 345 -3.17 9.89 -18.91
C LEU A 345 -4.24 10.17 -19.96
N VAL A 346 -3.92 9.96 -21.24
CA VAL A 346 -4.90 10.16 -22.33
C VAL A 346 -6.06 9.16 -22.22
N ARG A 347 -5.77 7.87 -21.99
CA ARG A 347 -6.82 6.85 -21.82
C ARG A 347 -7.71 7.17 -20.62
N TRP A 348 -7.11 7.57 -19.51
CA TRP A 348 -7.83 7.90 -18.30
C TRP A 348 -8.76 9.11 -18.51
N LEU A 349 -8.26 10.21 -19.10
CA LEU A 349 -9.06 11.39 -19.41
C LEU A 349 -10.18 11.09 -20.44
N ALA A 350 -9.86 10.38 -21.52
CA ALA A 350 -10.84 10.00 -22.52
C ALA A 350 -11.94 9.11 -21.92
N ALA A 351 -11.57 8.13 -21.10
CA ALA A 351 -12.53 7.27 -20.40
C ALA A 351 -13.41 8.07 -19.42
N SER A 352 -12.85 9.01 -18.66
CA SER A 352 -13.61 9.88 -17.77
C SER A 352 -14.65 10.71 -18.51
N VAL A 353 -14.30 11.24 -19.69
CA VAL A 353 -15.22 12.02 -20.54
C VAL A 353 -16.33 11.14 -21.09
N ILE A 354 -15.98 9.98 -21.66
CA ILE A 354 -16.95 9.05 -22.26
C ILE A 354 -17.92 8.55 -21.20
N VAL A 355 -17.41 7.99 -20.09
CA VAL A 355 -18.25 7.47 -19.01
C VAL A 355 -19.05 8.60 -18.35
N GLY A 356 -18.46 9.79 -18.22
CA GLY A 356 -19.12 10.99 -17.71
C GLY A 356 -20.37 11.34 -18.52
N LYS A 357 -20.22 11.58 -19.82
CA LYS A 357 -21.34 11.94 -20.71
C LYS A 357 -22.39 10.84 -20.85
N LEU A 358 -22.00 9.57 -20.73
CA LEU A 358 -22.92 8.43 -20.84
C LEU A 358 -23.62 8.07 -19.52
N SER A 359 -23.20 8.65 -18.38
CA SER A 359 -23.78 8.32 -17.09
C SER A 359 -25.18 8.89 -16.91
N PRO A 360 -26.14 8.10 -16.37
CA PRO A 360 -27.50 8.56 -16.14
C PRO A 360 -27.60 9.72 -15.14
N ARG A 361 -26.55 10.06 -14.37
CA ARG A 361 -26.54 11.28 -13.53
C ARG A 361 -26.46 12.60 -14.32
N PHE A 362 -26.06 12.57 -15.60
CA PHE A 362 -26.28 13.68 -16.53
C PHE A 362 -27.74 13.79 -16.99
N SER A 363 -28.59 12.81 -16.67
CA SER A 363 -30.00 12.76 -17.07
C SER A 363 -30.95 13.47 -16.11
N ASN A 364 -30.50 13.82 -14.91
CA ASN A 364 -31.41 14.25 -13.85
C ASN A 364 -31.36 15.77 -13.64
N SER A 365 -31.83 16.48 -14.66
CA SER A 365 -32.87 17.49 -14.43
C SER A 365 -33.91 17.29 -15.53
N ASP A 366 -34.99 16.61 -15.14
CA ASP A 366 -36.28 16.44 -15.81
C ASP A 366 -36.43 15.36 -16.92
N LEU A 367 -37.44 14.51 -16.65
CA LEU A 367 -38.22 13.62 -17.52
C LEU A 367 -37.74 12.18 -17.80
N CYS A 368 -38.48 11.26 -17.16
CA CYS A 368 -38.65 9.86 -17.54
C CYS A 368 -39.17 9.73 -18.98
N HIS A 369 -38.30 9.39 -19.92
CA HIS A 369 -38.69 8.55 -21.05
C HIS A 369 -37.76 7.34 -21.09
N SER A 370 -38.37 6.15 -21.18
CA SER A 370 -37.72 4.84 -21.08
C SER A 370 -36.58 4.71 -22.08
N PHE A 371 -35.37 4.54 -21.55
CA PHE A 371 -34.15 4.24 -22.30
C PHE A 371 -34.24 2.83 -22.91
N ASP A 372 -34.50 2.73 -24.21
CA ASP A 372 -34.50 1.46 -24.93
C ASP A 372 -33.11 1.21 -25.54
N ARG A 373 -32.31 0.40 -24.83
CA ARG A 373 -30.92 0.05 -25.14
C ARG A 373 -30.77 -0.66 -26.50
N SER A 374 -31.86 -1.12 -27.09
CA SER A 374 -31.90 -1.83 -28.38
C SER A 374 -31.74 -0.94 -29.62
N LYS A 375 -31.73 0.39 -29.46
CA LYS A 375 -31.59 1.36 -30.57
C LYS A 375 -30.16 1.86 -30.84
N LEU A 376 -29.19 1.50 -29.99
CA LEU A 376 -27.79 1.91 -30.13
C LEU A 376 -27.02 0.94 -31.03
N ASN A 377 -27.23 1.08 -32.34
CA ASN A 377 -26.70 0.14 -33.33
C ASN A 377 -25.34 0.57 -33.90
N ASN A 378 -25.01 1.86 -33.82
CA ASN A 378 -23.73 2.42 -34.26
C ASN A 378 -23.43 3.77 -33.55
N LEU A 379 -22.18 4.24 -33.64
CA LEU A 379 -21.73 5.49 -33.01
C LEU A 379 -22.55 6.71 -33.51
N LEU A 380 -23.06 6.63 -34.74
CA LEU A 380 -23.96 7.63 -35.35
C LEU A 380 -25.30 7.73 -34.61
N SER A 381 -25.96 6.60 -34.33
CA SER A 381 -27.23 6.56 -33.57
C SER A 381 -27.09 7.04 -32.12
N LEU A 382 -25.90 6.92 -31.53
CA LEU A 382 -25.56 7.47 -30.21
C LEU A 382 -25.35 8.99 -30.28
N MET A 383 -24.72 9.49 -31.35
CA MET A 383 -24.53 10.92 -31.60
C MET A 383 -25.87 11.62 -31.86
N GLU A 384 -26.75 11.03 -32.68
CA GLU A 384 -28.11 11.52 -32.95
C GLU A 384 -28.98 11.54 -31.67
N TRP A 385 -28.84 10.53 -30.79
CA TRP A 385 -29.53 10.51 -29.49
C TRP A 385 -29.05 11.61 -28.53
N ASN A 386 -27.76 11.96 -28.56
CA ASN A 386 -27.20 13.04 -27.75
C ASN A 386 -27.54 14.45 -28.30
N GLU A 387 -27.68 14.61 -29.62
CA GLU A 387 -28.15 15.87 -30.24
C GLU A 387 -29.56 16.22 -29.78
N GLN A 388 -30.48 15.25 -29.73
CA GLN A 388 -31.85 15.43 -29.24
C GLN A 388 -31.95 15.84 -27.77
N ARG A 389 -30.91 15.59 -26.96
CA ARG A 389 -30.87 15.89 -25.52
C ARG A 389 -30.20 17.24 -25.20
N CYS A 390 -29.37 17.74 -26.11
CA CYS A 390 -28.69 19.03 -25.96
C CYS A 390 -29.63 20.23 -26.10
N GLU A 391 -30.79 20.09 -26.75
CA GLU A 391 -31.78 21.17 -26.84
C GLU A 391 -32.42 21.50 -25.47
N GLU A 392 -32.41 20.56 -24.51
CA GLU A 392 -33.13 20.71 -23.23
C GLU A 392 -32.26 21.09 -22.02
N THR A 393 -30.92 20.95 -22.10
CA THR A 393 -30.01 21.16 -20.94
C THR A 393 -29.01 22.30 -21.18
N ASN A 394 -29.50 23.55 -21.09
CA ASN A 394 -28.71 24.79 -21.11
C ASN A 394 -27.81 25.01 -19.86
N ARG A 395 -27.00 24.01 -19.48
CA ARG A 395 -25.88 24.20 -18.54
C ARG A 395 -24.59 23.71 -19.19
N ALA A 396 -23.99 24.57 -20.00
CA ALA A 396 -22.64 24.36 -20.52
C ALA A 396 -21.65 24.30 -19.34
N PHE A 397 -21.10 23.12 -19.06
CA PHE A 397 -20.07 22.97 -18.05
C PHE A 397 -18.73 23.51 -18.60
N ALA A 398 -18.10 24.43 -17.86
CA ALA A 398 -16.95 25.21 -18.34
C ALA A 398 -15.63 24.42 -18.55
N CYS A 399 -15.61 23.12 -18.22
CA CYS A 399 -14.44 22.25 -18.26
C CYS A 399 -14.22 21.55 -19.61
N GLU A 400 -15.24 21.52 -20.47
CA GLU A 400 -15.22 20.74 -21.73
C GLU A 400 -14.09 21.20 -22.66
N GLY A 401 -13.94 22.52 -22.85
CA GLY A 401 -12.89 23.08 -23.69
C GLY A 401 -11.47 22.83 -23.15
N THR A 402 -11.27 22.89 -21.83
CA THR A 402 -9.98 22.59 -21.20
C THR A 402 -9.59 21.13 -21.40
N LEU A 403 -10.54 20.21 -21.21
CA LEU A 403 -10.32 18.77 -21.40
C LEU A 403 -10.08 18.43 -22.87
N ALA A 404 -10.87 18.99 -23.80
CA ALA A 404 -10.69 18.76 -25.23
C ALA A 404 -9.31 19.22 -25.72
N SER A 405 -8.90 20.44 -25.32
CA SER A 405 -7.58 20.99 -25.67
C SER A 405 -6.45 20.13 -25.14
N SER A 406 -6.59 19.64 -23.90
CA SER A 406 -5.55 18.83 -23.25
C SER A 406 -5.46 17.42 -23.81
N ILE A 407 -6.59 16.76 -24.07
CA ILE A 407 -6.64 15.44 -24.71
C ILE A 407 -6.02 15.51 -26.11
N PHE A 408 -6.36 16.55 -26.88
CA PHE A 408 -5.79 16.77 -28.20
C PHE A 408 -4.27 16.99 -28.15
N PHE A 409 -3.79 17.87 -27.26
CA PHE A 409 -2.37 18.12 -27.07
C PHE A 409 -1.60 16.85 -26.67
N LEU A 410 -2.12 16.09 -25.70
CA LEU A 410 -1.49 14.84 -25.26
C LEU A 410 -1.48 13.77 -26.34
N GLN A 411 -2.51 13.70 -27.21
CA GLN A 411 -2.53 12.80 -28.36
C GLN A 411 -1.50 13.22 -29.42
N GLN A 412 -1.31 14.52 -29.65
CA GLN A 412 -0.26 15.01 -30.56
C GLN A 412 1.13 14.56 -30.12
N LEU A 413 1.40 14.60 -28.81
CA LEU A 413 2.67 14.15 -28.23
C LEU A 413 2.94 12.65 -28.41
N GLN A 414 1.89 11.84 -28.61
CA GLN A 414 2.04 10.39 -28.76
C GLN A 414 2.45 9.96 -30.17
N CYS A 415 2.39 10.85 -31.19
CA CYS A 415 2.78 10.75 -32.61
C CYS A 415 2.48 9.44 -33.41
N THR A 416 2.66 8.26 -32.82
CA THR A 416 2.63 6.92 -33.44
C THR A 416 1.85 5.86 -32.64
N ASN A 417 1.35 6.15 -31.43
CA ASN A 417 0.53 5.18 -30.68
C ASN A 417 -0.96 5.30 -31.06
N TYR A 418 -1.38 4.51 -32.04
CA TYR A 418 -2.76 4.49 -32.55
C TYR A 418 -3.74 3.71 -31.67
N ILE A 419 -3.27 3.02 -30.62
CA ILE A 419 -4.14 2.18 -29.77
C ILE A 419 -5.20 3.02 -29.06
N VAL A 420 -4.83 4.24 -28.63
CA VAL A 420 -5.69 5.13 -27.85
C VAL A 420 -6.57 6.03 -28.74
N LEU A 421 -6.29 6.08 -30.05
CA LEU A 421 -6.93 7.00 -30.99
C LEU A 421 -8.46 6.87 -31.05
N PRO A 422 -9.07 5.67 -31.10
CA PRO A 422 -10.54 5.55 -31.15
C PRO A 422 -11.22 6.16 -29.92
N SER A 423 -10.65 5.93 -28.72
CA SER A 423 -11.15 6.49 -27.47
C SER A 423 -10.99 8.01 -27.44
N VAL A 424 -9.88 8.53 -27.94
CA VAL A 424 -9.63 9.98 -28.05
C VAL A 424 -10.61 10.65 -28.99
N VAL A 425 -10.80 10.09 -30.20
CA VAL A 425 -11.75 10.62 -31.17
C VAL A 425 -13.16 10.62 -30.58
N SER A 426 -13.58 9.51 -29.96
CA SER A 426 -14.90 9.42 -29.31
C SER A 426 -15.07 10.47 -28.20
N ALA A 427 -14.08 10.65 -27.33
CA ALA A 427 -14.11 11.66 -26.28
C ALA A 427 -14.16 13.09 -26.86
N LEU A 428 -13.34 13.40 -27.87
CA LEU A 428 -13.32 14.71 -28.53
C LEU A 428 -14.64 15.01 -29.25
N CYS A 429 -15.23 14.03 -29.94
CA CYS A 429 -16.56 14.19 -30.52
C CYS A 429 -17.59 14.55 -29.44
N LEU A 430 -17.63 13.83 -28.32
CA LEU A 430 -18.56 14.10 -27.22
C LEU A 430 -18.37 15.46 -26.54
N LEU A 431 -17.16 16.02 -26.57
CA LEU A 431 -16.85 17.35 -26.00
C LEU A 431 -17.09 18.49 -26.99
N LEU A 432 -16.83 18.27 -28.27
CA LEU A 432 -16.92 19.32 -29.30
C LEU A 432 -18.34 19.45 -29.87
N LEU A 433 -19.09 18.35 -29.98
CA LEU A 433 -20.49 18.39 -30.43
C LEU A 433 -21.40 19.17 -29.46
N SER A 434 -21.14 19.12 -28.15
CA SER A 434 -21.84 19.96 -27.16
C SER A 434 -21.50 21.44 -27.29
N SER A 435 -20.32 21.78 -27.80
CA SER A 435 -19.90 23.18 -27.98
C SER A 435 -20.44 23.81 -29.28
N LEU A 436 -20.64 23.02 -30.34
CA LEU A 436 -21.16 23.53 -31.61
C LEU A 436 -22.63 23.94 -31.54
N SER A 437 -23.46 23.28 -30.73
CA SER A 437 -24.86 23.68 -30.57
C SER A 437 -25.00 25.06 -29.91
N SER A 438 -24.09 25.43 -28.99
CA SER A 438 -24.11 26.74 -28.32
C SER A 438 -23.78 27.93 -29.23
N ALA A 439 -23.06 27.69 -30.33
CA ALA A 439 -22.63 28.74 -31.26
C ALA A 439 -23.62 29.00 -32.41
N VAL A 440 -24.49 28.03 -32.72
CA VAL A 440 -25.45 28.12 -33.84
C VAL A 440 -26.72 28.90 -33.45
N PHE A 441 -26.99 29.11 -32.15
CA PHE A 441 -28.12 29.92 -31.65
C PHE A 441 -27.76 31.38 -31.28
N ALA A 442 -26.59 31.87 -31.70
CA ALA A 442 -26.13 33.23 -31.42
C ALA A 442 -26.02 34.13 -32.69
N VAL A 443 -26.90 33.92 -33.68
CA VAL A 443 -27.08 34.82 -34.83
C VAL A 443 -28.54 35.26 -34.93
#